data_AF-A0A7L1A7N0-F1
#
_entry.id   AF-A0A7L1A7N0-F1
#
_cell.length_a   1.000
_cell.length_b   1.000
_cell.length_c   1.000
_cell.angle_alpha   90.00
_cell.angle_beta   90.00
_cell.angle_gamma   90.00
#
_symmetry.space_group_name_H-M   'P 1'
#
loop_
_entity.id
_entity.type
_entity.pdbx_description
1 polymer ?
#
loop_
_entity_poly.entity_id
_entity_poly.type
_entity_poly.pdbx_seq_one_letter_code
_entity_poly.pdbx_strand_id
1 'polypeptide(L)'
;GWCPLSPTGTQTTQLLLEPPWMPAVGWDQVTLTCQGSGTPAATTWYKGGQRWGQKGPDQILITENSTYQCERPGTGLSPPVRILD
;
A
#
# COMPACT_ATOMS: atom_id res chain seq x y z
N GLY A 1 3.20 -35.65 6.32
CA GLY A 1 3.41 -34.64 7.38
C GLY A 1 2.63 -33.41 7.00
N TRP A 2 1.81 -32.87 7.90
CA TRP A 2 1.00 -31.68 7.63
C TRP A 2 1.82 -30.44 7.98
N CYS A 3 1.86 -29.47 7.08
CA CYS A 3 2.41 -28.15 7.36
C CYS A 3 1.31 -27.32 8.03
N PRO A 4 1.44 -26.88 9.30
CA PRO A 4 0.56 -25.88 9.84
C PRO A 4 0.92 -24.55 9.18
N LEU A 5 0.07 -24.08 8.27
CA LEU A 5 0.02 -22.66 7.95
C LEU A 5 -0.51 -21.97 9.21
N SER A 6 0.39 -21.47 10.04
CA SER A 6 0.04 -20.45 11.02
C SER A 6 -0.01 -19.12 10.29
N PRO A 7 -1.18 -18.48 10.16
CA PRO A 7 -1.23 -17.04 10.33
C PRO A 7 -1.66 -16.84 11.77
N THR A 8 -0.69 -16.57 12.65
CA THR A 8 -0.98 -15.60 13.69
C THR A 8 -1.38 -14.36 12.91
N GLY A 9 -2.68 -14.13 12.78
CA GLY A 9 -3.26 -13.03 12.02
C GLY A 9 -2.95 -11.73 12.74
N THR A 10 -1.68 -11.32 12.73
CA THR A 10 -1.32 -9.92 12.85
C THR A 10 -1.94 -9.30 11.61
N GLN A 11 -3.07 -8.63 11.78
CA GLN A 11 -3.77 -8.00 10.69
C GLN A 11 -2.91 -6.87 10.16
N THR A 12 -2.00 -7.20 9.25
CA THR A 12 -0.99 -6.30 8.72
C THR A 12 -1.62 -5.41 7.68
N THR A 13 -1.17 -4.15 7.66
CA THR A 13 -1.52 -3.26 6.56
C THR A 13 -0.95 -3.83 5.25
N GLN A 14 -1.75 -3.90 4.21
CA GLN A 14 -1.35 -4.34 2.88
C GLN A 14 -1.51 -3.19 1.90
N LEU A 15 -0.59 -3.06 0.95
CA LEU A 15 -0.68 -2.07 -0.10
C LEU A 15 -0.97 -2.78 -1.42
N LEU A 16 -2.10 -2.46 -2.03
CA LEU A 16 -2.58 -3.03 -3.28
C LEU A 16 -2.43 -2.02 -4.42
N LEU A 17 -2.05 -2.53 -5.60
CA LEU A 17 -1.95 -1.76 -6.83
C LEU A 17 -3.14 -2.05 -7.72
N GLU A 18 -3.81 -1.00 -8.17
CA GLU A 18 -4.92 -1.10 -9.10
C GLU A 18 -4.63 -0.23 -10.35
N PRO A 19 -4.50 -0.82 -11.54
CA PRO A 19 -4.57 -2.26 -11.86
C PRO A 19 -3.31 -3.06 -11.42
N PRO A 20 -3.43 -4.38 -11.18
CA PRO A 20 -2.32 -5.22 -10.69
C PRO A 20 -1.30 -5.61 -11.77
N TRP A 21 -1.57 -5.37 -13.06
CA TRP A 21 -0.64 -5.58 -14.17
C TRP A 21 -0.14 -4.23 -14.71
N MET A 22 1.16 -4.10 -14.88
CA MET A 22 1.82 -3.01 -15.63
C MET A 22 2.50 -3.64 -16.86
N PRO A 23 2.55 -3.03 -18.08
CA PRO A 23 1.90 -1.79 -18.56
C PRO A 23 1.22 -1.92 -19.96
N ALA A 24 0.44 -0.93 -20.42
CA ALA A 24 0.26 -0.65 -21.85
C ALA A 24 -0.43 0.71 -22.10
N VAL A 25 0.30 1.66 -22.69
CA VAL A 25 -0.22 2.88 -23.32
C VAL A 25 -0.74 3.99 -22.36
N GLY A 26 0.20 4.68 -21.69
CA GLY A 26 -0.09 5.95 -21.02
C GLY A 26 -0.05 5.87 -19.50
N TRP A 27 1.16 5.80 -18.95
CA TRP A 27 1.44 5.96 -17.52
C TRP A 27 1.12 7.38 -17.04
N ASP A 28 -0.16 7.74 -16.98
CA ASP A 28 -0.55 9.01 -16.36
C ASP A 28 -0.83 8.81 -14.87
N GLN A 29 -1.40 7.65 -14.47
CA GLN A 29 -1.95 7.52 -13.12
C GLN A 29 -2.16 6.07 -12.63
N VAL A 30 -1.59 5.74 -11.48
CA VAL A 30 -1.76 4.47 -10.75
C VAL A 30 -2.57 4.72 -9.47
N THR A 31 -3.47 3.80 -9.13
CA THR A 31 -4.18 3.85 -7.85
C THR A 31 -3.51 2.88 -6.87
N LEU A 32 -3.12 3.41 -5.72
CA LEU A 32 -2.62 2.63 -4.60
C LEU A 32 -3.70 2.56 -3.53
N THR A 33 -4.09 1.36 -3.16
CA THR A 33 -5.12 1.09 -2.16
C THR A 33 -4.48 0.43 -0.94
N CYS A 34 -4.48 1.13 0.18
CA CYS A 34 -4.14 0.57 1.46
C CYS A 34 -5.28 -0.36 1.92
N GLN A 35 -5.00 -1.54 2.45
CA GLN A 35 -5.96 -2.46 3.10
C GLN A 35 -5.47 -2.90 4.49
N GLY A 36 -6.36 -3.13 5.45
CA GLY A 36 -6.02 -3.41 6.85
C GLY A 36 -7.18 -3.14 7.80
N SER A 37 -7.12 -3.65 9.04
CA SER A 37 -8.17 -3.44 10.07
C SER A 37 -8.19 -2.04 10.69
N GLY A 38 -7.13 -1.24 10.52
CA GLY A 38 -7.08 0.09 11.11
C GLY A 38 -8.06 1.06 10.44
N THR A 39 -8.26 2.23 11.05
CA THR A 39 -9.19 3.25 10.54
C THR A 39 -8.70 3.82 9.19
N PRO A 40 -9.48 3.68 8.11
CA PRO A 40 -9.22 4.31 6.81
C PRO A 40 -8.78 5.77 6.89
N ALA A 41 -9.59 6.62 7.51
CA ALA A 41 -9.34 8.07 7.56
C ALA A 41 -8.00 8.44 8.22
N ALA A 42 -7.38 7.53 8.96
CA ALA A 42 -6.10 7.72 9.66
C ALA A 42 -4.89 7.12 8.92
N THR A 43 -5.04 6.69 7.66
CA THR A 43 -3.94 6.11 6.88
C THR A 43 -2.83 7.13 6.63
N THR A 44 -1.61 6.79 7.06
CA THR A 44 -0.40 7.56 6.77
C THR A 44 0.32 6.95 5.58
N TRP A 45 0.61 7.77 4.58
CA TRP A 45 1.31 7.38 3.37
C TRP A 45 2.79 7.73 3.44
N TYR A 46 3.61 6.88 2.84
CA TYR A 46 5.05 7.04 2.75
C TYR A 46 5.49 6.92 1.30
N LYS A 47 6.37 7.83 0.88
CA LYS A 47 6.96 7.89 -0.47
C LYS A 47 8.48 7.96 -0.35
N GLY A 48 9.19 7.06 -1.02
CA GLY A 48 10.65 6.97 -0.96
C GLY A 48 11.19 6.73 0.46
N GLY A 49 10.39 6.13 1.34
CA GLY A 49 10.72 5.95 2.76
C GLY A 49 10.44 7.16 3.65
N GLN A 50 10.00 8.29 3.10
CA GLN A 50 9.66 9.48 3.87
C GLN A 50 8.14 9.57 4.10
N ARG A 51 7.73 10.05 5.28
CA ARG A 51 6.32 10.30 5.60
C ARG A 51 5.78 11.38 4.67
N TRP A 52 4.84 11.00 3.82
CA TRP A 52 4.15 11.89 2.90
C TRP A 52 2.84 12.46 3.49
N GLY A 53 2.33 11.82 4.54
CA GLY A 53 1.19 12.28 5.34
C GLY A 53 -0.13 11.60 4.96
N GLN A 54 -1.25 12.19 5.38
CA GLN A 54 -2.60 11.69 5.09
C GLN A 54 -3.07 12.28 3.75
N LYS A 55 -2.89 11.53 2.65
CA LYS A 55 -3.30 11.95 1.30
C LYS A 55 -4.68 11.45 0.90
N GLY A 56 -5.14 10.36 1.52
CA GLY A 56 -6.45 9.75 1.29
C GLY A 56 -6.74 8.68 2.34
N PRO A 57 -8.02 8.35 2.57
CA PRO A 57 -8.42 7.38 3.59
C PRO A 57 -7.94 5.97 3.25
N ASP A 58 -8.24 5.48 2.05
CA ASP A 58 -7.86 4.13 1.65
C ASP A 58 -7.04 4.10 0.38
N GLN A 59 -7.28 5.05 -0.51
CA GLN A 59 -6.67 5.07 -1.83
C GLN A 59 -6.03 6.41 -2.13
N ILE A 60 -4.91 6.36 -2.83
CA ILE A 60 -4.22 7.52 -3.38
C ILE A 60 -3.90 7.30 -4.83
N LEU A 61 -3.72 8.41 -5.51
CA LEU A 61 -3.46 8.49 -6.92
C LEU A 61 -2.02 8.95 -7.09
N ILE A 62 -1.21 8.18 -7.80
CA ILE A 62 0.21 8.45 -7.97
C ILE A 62 0.60 8.41 -9.44
N THR A 63 1.48 9.32 -9.81
CA THR A 63 1.97 9.48 -11.18
C THR A 63 3.50 9.35 -11.25
N GLU A 64 4.14 9.17 -10.09
CA GLU A 64 5.60 9.21 -9.96
C GLU A 64 6.16 7.82 -9.62
N ASN A 65 7.28 7.49 -10.26
CA ASN A 65 8.06 6.31 -9.94
C ASN A 65 8.71 6.45 -8.56
N SER A 66 8.25 5.65 -7.61
CA SER A 66 8.81 5.67 -6.26
C SER A 66 8.49 4.39 -5.51
N THR A 67 9.04 4.29 -4.31
CA THR A 67 8.65 3.26 -3.36
C THR A 67 7.54 3.80 -2.47
N TYR A 68 6.38 3.14 -2.47
CA TYR A 68 5.24 3.52 -1.65
C TYR A 68 4.97 2.51 -0.57
N GLN A 69 4.58 3.01 0.60
CA GLN A 69 4.10 2.24 1.73
C GLN A 69 2.93 2.98 2.35
N CYS A 70 2.05 2.25 3.01
CA CYS A 70 1.01 2.82 3.83
C CYS A 70 1.04 2.23 5.23
N GLU A 71 0.61 3.02 6.20
CA GLU A 71 0.48 2.61 7.59
C GLU A 71 -0.92 2.95 8.05
N ARG A 72 -1.60 1.97 8.64
CA ARG A 72 -2.82 2.22 9.39
C ARG A 72 -2.56 2.10 10.88
N PRO A 73 -3.26 2.90 11.71
CA PRO A 73 -3.12 2.80 13.16
C PRO A 73 -3.42 1.37 13.64
N GLY A 74 -2.50 0.80 14.41
CA GLY A 74 -2.67 -0.52 15.05
C GLY A 74 -2.33 -1.73 14.15
N THR A 75 -2.00 -1.53 12.87
CA THR A 75 -1.71 -2.62 11.92
C THR A 75 -0.29 -2.60 11.35
N GLY A 76 0.49 -1.57 11.71
CA GLY A 76 1.88 -1.41 11.29
C GLY A 76 2.06 -0.95 9.84
N LEU A 77 3.30 -0.86 9.39
CA LEU A 77 3.65 -0.50 8.01
C LEU A 77 3.35 -1.66 7.03
N SER A 78 2.85 -1.31 5.86
CA SER A 78 2.70 -2.25 4.75
C SER A 78 4.06 -2.61 4.14
N PRO A 79 4.16 -3.78 3.49
CA PRO A 79 5.29 -4.07 2.62
C PRO A 79 5.50 -2.95 1.57
N PRO A 80 6.76 -2.63 1.21
CA PRO A 80 7.06 -1.62 0.22
C PRO A 80 6.73 -2.07 -1.19
N VAL A 81 6.04 -1.21 -1.93
CA VAL A 81 5.71 -1.39 -3.34
C VAL A 81 6.57 -0.44 -4.17
N ARG A 82 7.30 -0.97 -5.15
CA ARG A 82 8.12 -0.16 -6.05
C ARG A 82 7.40 0.04 -7.38
N ILE A 83 7.22 1.29 -7.75
CA ILE A 83 6.68 1.69 -9.05
C ILE A 83 7.86 2.06 -9.93
N LEU A 84 7.97 1.38 -11.06
CA LEU A 84 8.96 1.64 -12.11
C LEU A 84 8.21 2.05 -13.37
N ASP A 85 8.86 2.84 -14.23
CA ASP A 85 8.39 3.20 -15.58
C ASP A 85 8.44 1.98 -16.53
#